data_AF-A0A7C1F183-F1
#
_entry.id   AF-A0A7C1F183-F1
#
_cell.length_a   1.000
_cell.length_b   1.000
_cell.length_c   1.000
_cell.angle_alpha   90.00
_cell.angle_beta   90.00
_cell.angle_gamma   90.00
#
_symmetry.space_group_name_H-M   'P 1'
#
loop_
_entity.id
_entity.type
_entity.pdbx_description
1 polymer ?
#
loop_
_entity_poly.entity_id
_entity_poly.type
_entity_poly.pdbx_seq_one_letter_code
_entity_poly.pdbx_strand_id
1 'polypeptide(L)' 'MKGGFTFVLIAMLFSSTLTIKFNYDPKKGYSYTITGSSAEDVIDAEVKIKNYIRKGKIPAKQNEEKK' A
#
# COMPACT_ATOMS: atom_id res chain seq x y z
N MET A 1 21.31 -30.97 20.49
CA MET A 1 20.31 -30.62 19.45
C MET A 1 19.85 -29.18 19.68
N LYS A 2 20.53 -28.19 19.07
CA LYS A 2 20.37 -26.74 19.35
C LYS A 2 20.23 -25.93 18.04
N GLY A 3 19.65 -26.54 17.00
CA GLY A 3 19.55 -25.95 15.66
C GLY A 3 18.14 -25.66 15.16
N GLY A 4 17.09 -26.12 15.86
CA GLY A 4 15.70 -25.97 15.41
C GLY A 4 15.11 -24.59 15.68
N PHE A 5 15.53 -23.91 16.75
CA PHE A 5 14.95 -22.63 17.16
C PHE A 5 15.38 -21.47 16.26
N THR A 6 16.60 -21.53 15.73
CA THR A 6 17.17 -20.48 14.87
C THR A 6 16.50 -20.41 13.49
N PHE A 7 15.95 -21.53 13.00
CA PHE A 7 15.29 -21.57 11.70
C PHE A 7 13.91 -20.90 11.70
N VAL A 8 13.19 -20.95 12.84
CA VAL A 8 11.88 -20.30 12.99
C VAL A 8 12.01 -18.77 13.00
N LEU A 9 13.13 -18.23 13.48
CA LEU A 9 13.35 -16.78 13.56
C LEU A 9 13.60 -16.13 12.18
N ILE A 10 14.21 -16.86 11.25
CA ILE A 10 14.53 -16.34 9.89
C ILE A 10 13.27 -16.31 8.99
N ALA A 11 12.34 -17.25 9.18
CA ALA A 11 11.11 -17.32 8.39
C ALA A 11 10.15 -16.12 8.64
N MET A 12 10.24 -15.45 9.79
CA MET A 12 9.42 -14.27 10.11
C MET A 12 9.87 -12.98 9.43
N LEU A 13 11.02 -12.95 8.77
CA LEU A 13 11.56 -11.74 8.12
C LEU A 13 10.98 -11.48 6.72
N PHE A 14 10.18 -12.41 6.17
CA PHE A 14 9.54 -12.28 4.86
C PHE A 14 8.04 -11.95 4.96
N SER A 15 7.64 -11.16 5.94
CA SER A 15 6.33 -10.52 5.89
C SER A 15 6.28 -9.65 4.64
N SER A 16 5.51 -10.08 3.63
CA SER A 16 5.31 -9.39 2.37
C SER A 16 4.71 -8.01 2.61
N THR A 17 5.57 -6.98 2.67
CA THR A 17 5.12 -5.61 2.92
C THR A 17 4.60 -5.01 1.62
N LEU A 18 3.28 -5.01 1.46
CA LEU A 18 2.63 -4.17 0.45
C LEU A 18 2.60 -2.72 0.96
N THR A 19 3.31 -1.84 0.27
CA THR A 19 3.37 -0.40 0.55
C THR A 19 2.63 0.36 -0.53
N ILE A 20 1.70 1.24 -0.14
CA ILE A 20 0.97 2.12 -1.06
C ILE A 20 1.24 3.56 -0.62
N LYS A 21 1.88 4.35 -1.48
CA LYS A 21 2.11 5.78 -1.25
C LYS A 21 1.15 6.59 -2.11
N PHE A 22 0.43 7.51 -1.48
CA PHE A 22 -0.40 8.50 -2.17
C PHE A 22 0.32 9.85 -2.15
N ASN A 23 0.32 10.51 -3.30
CA ASN A 23 0.84 11.87 -3.44
C ASN A 23 -0.20 12.74 -4.14
N TYR A 24 -0.34 13.98 -3.69
CA TYR A 24 -1.26 14.94 -4.29
C TYR A 24 -0.49 16.16 -4.78
N ASP A 25 -0.59 16.45 -6.07
CA ASP A 25 -0.07 17.66 -6.69
C ASP A 25 -1.27 18.53 -7.13
N PRO A 26 -1.41 19.78 -6.66
CA PRO A 26 -2.51 20.67 -7.06
C PRO A 26 -2.66 20.87 -8.57
N LYS A 27 -1.57 20.75 -9.35
CA LYS A 27 -1.58 20.91 -10.82
C LYS A 27 -1.83 19.59 -11.55
N LYS A 28 -1.47 18.46 -10.96
CA LYS A 28 -1.51 17.13 -11.62
C LYS A 28 -2.53 16.16 -11.04
N GLY A 29 -3.14 16.49 -9.90
CA GLY A 29 -4.08 15.63 -9.19
C GLY A 29 -3.42 14.61 -8.28
N TYR A 30 -4.18 13.55 -7.94
CA TYR A 30 -3.67 12.44 -7.13
C TYR A 30 -2.85 11.47 -7.99
N SER A 31 -1.70 11.07 -7.46
CA SER A 31 -0.87 9.99 -7.97
C SER A 31 -0.62 8.99 -6.85
N TYR A 32 -0.34 7.74 -7.21
CA TYR A 32 0.00 6.73 -6.23
C TYR A 32 1.07 5.78 -6.76
N THR A 33 1.81 5.18 -5.84
CA THR A 33 2.83 4.17 -6.13
C THR A 33 2.60 2.97 -5.22
N ILE A 34 2.53 1.79 -5.82
CA ILE A 34 2.39 0.52 -5.11
C ILE A 34 3.72 -0.23 -5.20
N THR A 35 4.22 -0.70 -4.07
CA THR A 35 5.45 -1.48 -3.97
C THR A 35 5.15 -2.73 -3.16
N GLY A 36 5.44 -3.91 -3.70
CA GLY A 36 5.19 -5.18 -3.03
C GLY A 36 6.19 -6.23 -3.49
N SER A 37 6.32 -7.29 -2.70
CA SER A 37 7.23 -8.40 -2.99
C SER A 37 6.69 -9.39 -4.02
N SER A 38 5.37 -9.41 -4.24
CA SER A 38 4.69 -10.24 -5.24
C SER A 38 3.98 -9.37 -6.28
N ALA A 39 4.11 -9.75 -7.55
CA ALA A 39 3.41 -9.08 -8.65
C ALA A 39 1.89 -9.24 -8.54
N GLU A 40 1.41 -10.39 -8.06
CA GLU A 40 -0.02 -10.66 -7.87
C GLU A 40 -0.64 -9.70 -6.85
N ASP A 41 0.03 -9.50 -5.72
CA ASP A 41 -0.41 -8.59 -4.66
C ASP A 41 -0.46 -7.13 -5.15
N VAL A 42 0.50 -6.73 -5.99
CA VAL A 42 0.54 -5.39 -6.58
C VAL A 42 -0.63 -5.18 -7.54
N ILE A 43 -0.93 -6.17 -8.39
CA ILE A 43 -2.02 -6.11 -9.36
C ILE A 43 -3.38 -6.08 -8.64
N ASP A 44 -3.59 -6.94 -7.64
CA ASP A 44 -4.83 -6.95 -6.85
C ASP A 44 -5.04 -5.63 -6.10
N ALA A 45 -3.97 -5.08 -5.52
CA ALA A 45 -4.00 -3.75 -4.90
C ALA A 45 -4.36 -2.65 -5.90
N GLU A 46 -3.80 -2.68 -7.11
CA GLU A 46 -4.12 -1.71 -8.16
C GLU A 46 -5.60 -1.78 -8.58
N VAL A 47 -6.13 -3.00 -8.77
CA VAL A 47 -7.55 -3.21 -9.10
C VAL A 47 -8.46 -2.68 -7.98
N LYS A 48 -8.11 -2.93 -6.72
CA LYS A 48 -8.85 -2.42 -5.56
C LYS A 48 -8.84 -0.88 -5.48
N ILE A 49 -7.68 -0.25 -5.68
CA ILE A 49 -7.56 1.21 -5.70
C ILE A 49 -8.38 1.81 -6.84
N LYS A 50 -8.28 1.27 -8.06
CA LYS A 50 -9.09 1.71 -9.22
C LYS A 50 -10.58 1.59 -8.94
N ASN A 51 -11.02 0.47 -8.37
CA ASN A 51 -12.42 0.26 -8.00
C ASN A 51 -12.89 1.23 -6.92
N TYR A 52 -12.05 1.55 -5.94
CA TYR A 52 -12.34 2.50 -4.88
C TYR A 52 -12.50 3.93 -5.42
N ILE A 53 -11.57 4.36 -6.28
CA ILE A 53 -11.60 5.65 -7.00
C ILE A 53 -12.84 5.75 -7.88
N ARG A 54 -13.14 4.70 -8.66
CA ARG A 54 -14.31 4.67 -9.56
C ARG A 54 -15.63 4.79 -8.81
N LYS A 55 -15.71 4.25 -7.61
CA LYS A 55 -16.90 4.36 -6.73
C LYS A 55 -17.01 5.74 -6.06
N GLY A 56 -16.10 6.68 -6.32
CA GLY A 56 -16.17 8.04 -5.79
C GLY A 56 -15.96 8.13 -4.28
N LYS A 57 -15.51 7.05 -3.62
CA LYS A 57 -15.18 7.06 -2.18
C LYS A 57 -13.82 7.68 -1.89
N ILE A 58 -13.28 8.47 -2.81
CA ILE A 58 -12.06 9.24 -2.54
C ILE A 58 -12.43 10.18 -1.39
N PRO A 59 -11.74 10.12 -0.23
CA PRO A 59 -12.01 11.07 0.83
C PRO A 59 -11.89 12.47 0.23
N ALA A 60 -13.01 13.20 0.18
CA ALA A 60 -13.00 14.60 -0.18
C ALA A 60 -11.93 15.23 0.69
N LYS A 61 -10.99 15.98 0.07
CA LYS A 61 -9.89 16.67 0.75
C LYS A 61 -10.39 17.06 2.14
N GLN A 62 -9.75 16.53 3.18
CA GLN A 62 -9.79 17.22 4.46
C GLN A 62 -9.25 18.61 4.12
N ASN A 63 -10.17 19.56 3.93
CA ASN A 63 -9.86 20.96 4.03
C ASN A 63 -9.21 21.03 5.39
N GLU A 64 -7.89 21.16 5.41
CA GLU A 64 -7.19 21.74 6.53
C GLU A 64 -7.97 23.01 6.86
N GLU A 65 -8.73 22.92 7.94
CA GLU A 65 -9.41 24.03 8.55
C GLU A 65 -8.35 25.11 8.77
N LYS A 66 -8.38 26.11 7.89
CA LYS A 66 -8.02 27.46 8.27
C LYS A 66 -8.86 27.82 9.49
N LYS A 67 -8.25 27.82 10.67
CA LYS A 67 -8.56 28.78 11.71
C LYS A 67 -7.34 29.03 12.57
#